data_AF-A0A096M8Z3-F1
#
_entry.id   AF-A0A096M8Z3-F1
#
_cell.length_a   1.000
_cell.length_b   1.000
_cell.length_c   1.000
_cell.angle_alpha   90.00
_cell.angle_beta   90.00
_cell.angle_gamma   90.00
#
_symmetry.space_group_name_H-M   'P 1'
#
loop_
_entity.id
_entity.type
_entity.pdbx_description
1 polymer ?
#
loop_
_entity_poly.entity_id
_entity_poly.type
_entity_poly.pdbx_seq_one_letter_code
_entity_poly.pdbx_strand_id
1 'polypeptide(L)'
;MNTEETNVEMKDAQNISAEQKDGPDAAADVGADAAADAAADAARAAVDADATEADVSEADLDQEEQEKQPMTADGDRPPEAPPEGREEVDAEKNGSVKLKILDEAEETFTGLNKEELLRVAGTPGWVRTRWALLLVFWLGWLGMLVGAVLILLQAPRCRELPATSWWNQGPLYQIGNIHAFTDTHNLKGVEQKMTSLSQLKVKGLVVGPIHVAPPDEAISLRFEEISPEAGNLEQFKGVIQAARRKGISVVLDLTPNYQGSSGPWFSRNSITNVAERLKSALVFWLNQGVDGVQLSGVEQLASTVPALWADIRAIVQNGLLLGVTESSSADRVSALLSSTEVDLLISKVLTAGGPEPARYAHTVQRLYSNHTQTKLAWNLGGRDDGHLASLVPPAHVKLYQLLLLTLPGTPVFSYGDEIGLMDGVRAAQLANRPALRFCSTVTQTFWESSGKGLFVIKEDQTDRLSLRNFFRSVSELRGKQRSLLHGDFLLLSNSSSSLAYLRVWDQNDRYLAAFNWGPEEEAVLQTSEAALPRHAAVALSTNSSALPAGSSVDLTELRLGPGQAALIKLPHTG
;
A
#
# COMPACT_ATOMS: atom_id res chain seq x y z
N MET A 1 -24.74 41.52 70.48
CA MET A 1 -23.38 41.77 70.99
C MET A 1 -22.50 41.92 69.76
N ASN A 2 -22.60 43.04 69.05
CA ASN A 2 -22.05 44.39 69.37
C ASN A 2 -20.54 44.41 69.15
N THR A 3 -19.91 45.38 68.48
CA THR A 3 -20.31 46.54 67.62
C THR A 3 -18.97 47.00 66.98
N GLU A 4 -18.84 47.37 65.71
CA GLU A 4 -18.92 48.73 65.08
C GLU A 4 -18.21 48.51 63.72
N GLU A 5 -18.68 48.90 62.53
CA GLU A 5 -19.05 50.23 62.01
C GLU A 5 -17.92 51.28 62.02
N THR A 6 -17.33 51.54 60.84
CA THR A 6 -17.33 52.88 60.23
C THR A 6 -17.43 52.78 58.71
N ASN A 7 -18.33 53.58 58.14
CA ASN A 7 -18.51 53.82 56.69
C ASN A 7 -17.99 55.24 56.35
N VAL A 8 -18.17 55.71 55.10
CA VAL A 8 -18.10 57.09 54.55
C VAL A 8 -17.08 57.25 53.41
N GLU A 9 -17.33 57.98 52.32
CA GLU A 9 -18.53 58.25 51.49
C GLU A 9 -18.05 58.90 50.16
N MET A 10 -18.91 58.95 49.14
CA MET A 10 -18.63 59.53 47.81
C MET A 10 -18.64 61.07 47.77
N LYS A 11 -17.97 61.64 46.75
CA LYS A 11 -18.43 62.74 45.86
C LYS A 11 -17.41 62.88 44.71
N ASP A 12 -17.78 62.66 43.45
CA ASP A 12 -18.60 63.49 42.55
C ASP A 12 -18.04 64.91 42.30
N ALA A 13 -17.56 65.18 41.07
CA ALA A 13 -18.33 65.91 40.05
C ALA A 13 -17.46 66.44 38.87
N GLN A 14 -17.90 66.16 37.63
CA GLN A 14 -18.05 67.10 36.48
C GLN A 14 -16.84 67.90 35.93
N ASN A 15 -16.78 68.38 34.66
CA ASN A 15 -17.43 68.09 33.34
C ASN A 15 -16.79 69.07 32.29
N ILE A 16 -17.20 69.01 31.00
CA ILE A 16 -17.06 70.04 29.93
C ILE A 16 -15.68 70.11 29.22
N SER A 17 -15.50 70.43 27.92
CA SER A 17 -16.18 70.18 26.61
C SER A 17 -15.40 70.97 25.54
N ALA A 18 -15.31 70.51 24.28
CA ALA A 18 -15.15 71.38 23.09
C ALA A 18 -15.43 70.65 21.76
N GLU A 19 -16.39 71.19 21.00
CA GLU A 19 -16.73 70.89 19.59
C GLU A 19 -15.70 71.49 18.60
N GLN A 20 -15.38 70.86 17.45
CA GLN A 20 -16.08 70.91 16.14
C GLN A 20 -16.07 72.33 15.52
N LYS A 21 -15.41 72.62 14.38
CA LYS A 21 -15.82 72.48 12.95
C LYS A 21 -14.66 73.09 12.08
N ASP A 22 -14.40 72.87 10.79
CA ASP A 22 -15.20 73.12 9.55
C ASP A 22 -14.48 72.50 8.29
N GLY A 23 -15.18 72.41 7.15
CA GLY A 23 -14.61 72.26 5.78
C GLY A 23 -14.85 73.56 4.95
N PRO A 24 -15.00 73.56 3.60
CA PRO A 24 -14.91 72.48 2.58
C PRO A 24 -14.16 72.95 1.27
N ASP A 25 -14.61 72.48 0.07
CA ASP A 25 -14.29 72.89 -1.33
C ASP A 25 -12.93 72.45 -1.95
N ALA A 26 -12.77 72.10 -3.24
CA ALA A 26 -13.63 71.88 -4.44
C ALA A 26 -12.84 70.95 -5.42
N ALA A 27 -13.35 69.96 -6.17
CA ALA A 27 -14.38 69.87 -7.24
C ALA A 27 -13.90 70.21 -8.69
N ALA A 28 -13.76 69.17 -9.54
CA ALA A 28 -13.84 69.10 -11.03
C ALA A 28 -13.31 67.69 -11.45
N ASP A 29 -14.06 66.70 -11.95
CA ASP A 29 -15.07 66.60 -13.03
C ASP A 29 -14.50 66.71 -14.46
N VAL A 30 -14.59 65.61 -15.23
CA VAL A 30 -15.06 65.54 -16.64
C VAL A 30 -15.55 64.11 -16.93
N GLY A 31 -16.85 63.98 -17.20
CA GLY A 31 -17.36 63.43 -18.48
C GLY A 31 -17.31 61.90 -18.73
N ALA A 32 -18.49 61.28 -18.68
CA ALA A 32 -18.78 60.08 -19.44
C ALA A 32 -19.31 60.46 -20.84
N ASP A 33 -19.11 59.59 -21.84
CA ASP A 33 -19.90 59.61 -23.08
C ASP A 33 -20.07 58.19 -23.65
N ALA A 34 -21.10 57.99 -24.48
CA ALA A 34 -21.69 56.66 -24.71
C ALA A 34 -21.86 56.24 -26.18
N ALA A 35 -21.87 54.92 -26.38
CA ALA A 35 -22.60 54.14 -27.40
C ALA A 35 -22.20 54.18 -28.90
N ALA A 36 -22.47 53.04 -29.56
CA ALA A 36 -22.32 52.71 -31.00
C ALA A 36 -20.86 52.70 -31.54
N ASP A 37 -20.43 51.73 -32.35
CA ASP A 37 -21.16 50.98 -33.39
C ASP A 37 -21.12 49.43 -33.27
N ALA A 38 -21.86 48.74 -34.16
CA ALA A 38 -22.22 47.31 -34.05
C ALA A 38 -21.79 46.42 -35.25
N ALA A 39 -21.95 45.10 -35.04
CA ALA A 39 -21.84 43.98 -36.01
C ALA A 39 -20.43 43.68 -36.57
N ALA A 40 -20.02 42.43 -36.85
CA ALA A 40 -20.65 41.10 -36.77
C ALA A 40 -19.65 40.10 -36.11
N ASP A 41 -19.90 38.80 -35.85
CA ASP A 41 -20.93 37.88 -36.32
C ASP A 41 -21.20 36.78 -35.25
N ALA A 42 -22.28 35.99 -35.38
CA ALA A 42 -22.79 35.10 -34.34
C ALA A 42 -22.78 33.59 -34.70
N ALA A 43 -23.07 32.76 -33.68
CA ALA A 43 -23.29 31.30 -33.71
C ALA A 43 -22.04 30.42 -33.94
N ARG A 44 -21.75 29.44 -33.08
CA ARG A 44 -22.66 28.36 -32.67
C ARG A 44 -22.55 27.96 -31.19
N ALA A 45 -23.66 27.46 -30.65
CA ALA A 45 -23.77 26.90 -29.31
C ALA A 45 -24.18 25.41 -29.38
N ALA A 46 -23.86 24.68 -28.30
CA ALA A 46 -24.54 23.53 -27.67
C ALA A 46 -25.29 22.47 -28.51
N VAL A 47 -25.15 21.19 -28.13
CA VAL A 47 -26.16 20.37 -27.38
C VAL A 47 -25.72 18.89 -27.32
N ASP A 48 -26.16 18.24 -26.25
CA ASP A 48 -25.87 16.91 -25.68
C ASP A 48 -26.20 15.63 -26.48
N ALA A 49 -25.76 14.50 -25.88
CA ALA A 49 -26.49 13.24 -25.63
C ALA A 49 -26.63 12.11 -26.69
N ASP A 50 -25.99 10.98 -26.33
CA ASP A 50 -26.59 9.64 -26.07
C ASP A 50 -27.07 8.68 -27.20
N ALA A 51 -27.09 7.38 -26.82
CA ALA A 51 -27.86 6.24 -27.35
C ALA A 51 -27.57 5.62 -28.76
N THR A 52 -26.83 4.50 -28.73
CA THR A 52 -27.13 3.14 -29.24
C THR A 52 -28.04 2.83 -30.47
N GLU A 53 -27.61 1.76 -31.16
CA GLU A 53 -28.35 0.69 -31.87
C GLU A 53 -28.58 0.70 -33.42
N ALA A 54 -28.23 -0.47 -34.01
CA ALA A 54 -28.74 -1.11 -35.24
C ALA A 54 -28.57 -0.42 -36.63
N ASP A 55 -28.46 -1.11 -37.77
CA ASP A 55 -28.03 -2.48 -38.16
C ASP A 55 -27.95 -2.50 -39.73
N VAL A 56 -27.65 -3.66 -40.33
CA VAL A 56 -27.91 -4.09 -41.74
C VAL A 56 -26.77 -3.97 -42.77
N SER A 57 -26.53 -5.14 -43.38
CA SER A 57 -25.73 -5.61 -44.52
C SER A 57 -25.90 -4.83 -45.86
N GLU A 58 -25.18 -5.07 -46.96
CA GLU A 58 -24.43 -6.25 -47.45
C GLU A 58 -23.17 -5.88 -48.25
N ALA A 59 -22.20 -6.80 -48.37
CA ALA A 59 -21.66 -7.31 -49.65
C ALA A 59 -20.49 -8.28 -49.41
N ASP A 60 -20.64 -9.55 -49.82
CA ASP A 60 -19.57 -10.55 -49.82
C ASP A 60 -18.53 -10.30 -50.93
N LEU A 61 -17.27 -10.73 -50.71
CA LEU A 61 -16.63 -11.83 -51.46
C LEU A 61 -15.11 -11.98 -51.17
N ASP A 62 -14.79 -13.08 -50.49
CA ASP A 62 -13.65 -13.99 -50.67
C ASP A 62 -12.16 -13.55 -50.67
N GLN A 63 -11.46 -14.17 -49.70
CA GLN A 63 -10.14 -14.84 -49.77
C GLN A 63 -8.82 -14.04 -49.72
N GLU A 64 -8.36 -13.89 -48.46
CA GLU A 64 -7.05 -14.37 -47.96
C GLU A 64 -5.93 -14.71 -48.96
N GLU A 65 -4.86 -13.89 -48.96
CA GLU A 65 -3.49 -14.41 -49.13
C GLU A 65 -2.75 -14.30 -47.80
N GLN A 66 -2.18 -15.42 -47.32
CA GLN A 66 -1.49 -15.50 -46.04
C GLN A 66 0.03 -15.41 -46.25
N GLU A 67 0.67 -14.44 -45.59
CA GLU A 67 2.11 -14.24 -45.63
C GLU A 67 2.91 -15.49 -45.23
N LYS A 68 4.05 -15.71 -45.88
CA LYS A 68 5.11 -16.61 -45.38
C LYS A 68 6.45 -15.88 -45.37
N GLN A 69 7.14 -15.99 -44.24
CA GLN A 69 8.52 -15.56 -44.05
C GLN A 69 9.30 -16.58 -43.19
N PRO A 70 10.64 -16.60 -43.23
CA PRO A 70 11.32 -17.79 -43.75
C PRO A 70 12.49 -18.33 -42.90
N MET A 71 13.07 -19.45 -43.34
CA MET A 71 14.42 -19.95 -43.06
C MET A 71 14.85 -20.75 -44.32
N THR A 72 16.09 -20.77 -44.84
CA THR A 72 17.39 -20.21 -44.41
C THR A 72 18.40 -20.22 -45.59
N ALA A 73 19.53 -19.52 -45.41
CA ALA A 73 20.86 -19.76 -45.99
C ALA A 73 21.36 -18.91 -47.20
N ASP A 74 22.47 -18.22 -46.90
CA ASP A 74 23.64 -17.86 -47.72
C ASP A 74 23.55 -16.95 -48.95
N GLY A 75 24.32 -15.84 -48.89
CA GLY A 75 24.51 -14.89 -49.99
C GLY A 75 25.22 -13.58 -49.60
N ASP A 76 26.56 -13.60 -49.63
CA ASP A 76 27.51 -12.49 -49.88
C ASP A 76 27.83 -11.36 -48.88
N ARG A 77 29.12 -10.98 -48.95
CA ARG A 77 29.79 -9.79 -48.39
C ARG A 77 30.56 -9.11 -49.54
N PRO A 78 30.61 -7.76 -49.65
CA PRO A 78 31.19 -7.05 -50.81
C PRO A 78 32.65 -6.57 -50.53
N PRO A 79 33.27 -5.66 -51.32
CA PRO A 79 34.02 -5.95 -52.57
C PRO A 79 35.44 -5.32 -52.63
N GLU A 80 36.33 -5.70 -53.57
CA GLU A 80 37.37 -4.77 -54.11
C GLU A 80 38.19 -5.28 -55.33
N ALA A 81 38.27 -4.41 -56.36
CA ALA A 81 39.36 -4.04 -57.31
C ALA A 81 40.28 -5.05 -58.11
N PRO A 82 40.84 -4.63 -59.28
CA PRO A 82 41.57 -5.47 -60.28
C PRO A 82 43.11 -5.11 -60.36
N PRO A 83 43.99 -5.42 -61.37
CA PRO A 83 43.82 -5.32 -62.85
C PRO A 83 44.59 -6.30 -63.81
N GLU A 84 44.31 -6.12 -65.13
CA GLU A 84 45.19 -6.24 -66.34
C GLU A 84 45.72 -7.58 -66.94
N GLY A 85 45.41 -7.80 -68.25
CA GLY A 85 46.47 -7.96 -69.28
C GLY A 85 46.33 -9.01 -70.42
N ARG A 86 45.86 -8.59 -71.62
CA ARG A 86 46.17 -9.11 -73.00
C ARG A 86 45.76 -10.56 -73.37
N GLU A 87 45.52 -10.98 -74.62
CA GLU A 87 45.04 -10.48 -75.94
C GLU A 87 45.22 -11.66 -76.94
N GLU A 88 44.24 -11.89 -77.84
CA GLU A 88 44.37 -12.56 -79.18
C GLU A 88 44.76 -14.09 -79.26
N VAL A 89 44.47 -14.92 -80.29
CA VAL A 89 43.60 -14.88 -81.51
C VAL A 89 43.36 -16.30 -82.15
N ASP A 90 42.43 -16.41 -83.11
CA ASP A 90 42.25 -17.41 -84.21
C ASP A 90 41.72 -18.87 -84.05
N ALA A 91 40.47 -19.06 -84.51
CA ALA A 91 40.02 -19.70 -85.77
C ALA A 91 40.30 -21.18 -86.19
N GLU A 92 39.19 -21.91 -86.39
CA GLU A 92 38.85 -22.94 -87.42
C GLU A 92 39.74 -24.17 -87.75
N LYS A 93 39.13 -25.39 -87.66
CA LYS A 93 38.73 -26.21 -88.85
C LYS A 93 37.94 -27.49 -88.53
N ASN A 94 37.17 -27.96 -89.52
CA ASN A 94 36.31 -29.15 -89.47
C ASN A 94 37.07 -30.49 -89.62
N GLY A 95 36.52 -31.58 -89.06
CA GLY A 95 36.92 -32.96 -89.38
C GLY A 95 36.12 -34.03 -88.63
N SER A 96 35.31 -34.83 -89.34
CA SER A 96 34.47 -35.88 -88.77
C SER A 96 35.01 -37.29 -89.02
N VAL A 97 34.94 -38.19 -88.02
CA VAL A 97 34.76 -39.65 -88.20
C VAL A 97 34.00 -40.23 -86.99
N LYS A 98 33.04 -41.12 -87.23
CA LYS A 98 32.31 -41.88 -86.19
C LYS A 98 33.10 -43.12 -85.77
N LEU A 99 32.97 -43.56 -84.50
CA LEU A 99 32.39 -44.88 -84.18
C LEU A 99 32.04 -45.00 -82.68
N LYS A 100 31.31 -46.06 -82.34
CA LYS A 100 30.34 -46.12 -81.24
C LYS A 100 30.64 -47.28 -80.29
N ILE A 101 30.70 -47.00 -78.99
CA ILE A 101 30.42 -47.97 -77.92
C ILE A 101 29.52 -47.23 -76.91
N LEU A 102 28.46 -47.91 -76.44
CA LEU A 102 27.61 -47.43 -75.34
C LEU A 102 28.24 -47.84 -74.01
N ASP A 103 28.13 -47.01 -72.97
CA ASP A 103 27.21 -47.31 -71.86
C ASP A 103 27.15 -46.17 -70.83
N GLU A 104 26.10 -46.21 -70.00
CA GLU A 104 25.88 -45.46 -68.75
C GLU A 104 25.88 -43.92 -68.84
N ALA A 105 24.69 -43.36 -69.07
CA ALA A 105 24.38 -41.97 -68.72
C ALA A 105 24.09 -41.87 -67.21
N GLU A 106 24.92 -41.11 -66.50
CA GLU A 106 24.62 -40.67 -65.13
C GLU A 106 23.46 -39.64 -65.17
N GLU A 107 22.23 -40.08 -64.92
CA GLU A 107 21.12 -39.14 -64.74
C GLU A 107 21.18 -38.46 -63.36
N THR A 108 21.77 -37.27 -63.34
CA THR A 108 21.62 -36.33 -62.24
C THR A 108 20.17 -35.83 -62.19
N PHE A 109 19.47 -36.19 -61.11
CA PHE A 109 18.03 -35.97 -60.95
C PHE A 109 17.70 -34.48 -60.80
N THR A 110 17.48 -33.81 -61.93
CA THR A 110 16.86 -32.48 -61.98
C THR A 110 15.36 -32.61 -61.67
N GLY A 111 14.78 -31.60 -61.00
CA GLY A 111 13.40 -31.68 -60.52
C GLY A 111 12.40 -31.83 -61.68
N LEU A 112 11.48 -32.81 -61.57
CA LEU A 112 10.54 -33.16 -62.66
C LEU A 112 9.72 -31.95 -63.14
N ASN A 113 9.51 -31.90 -64.45
CA ASN A 113 8.62 -30.93 -65.07
C ASN A 113 7.15 -31.21 -64.67
N LYS A 114 6.29 -30.17 -64.67
CA LYS A 114 4.90 -30.21 -64.19
C LYS A 114 4.09 -31.37 -64.78
N GLU A 115 4.26 -31.65 -66.06
CA GLU A 115 3.50 -32.69 -66.77
C GLU A 115 3.95 -34.11 -66.40
N GLU A 116 5.25 -34.30 -66.16
CA GLU A 116 5.86 -35.57 -65.75
C GLU A 116 5.51 -35.87 -64.28
N LEU A 117 5.59 -34.85 -63.43
CA LEU A 117 5.17 -34.92 -62.04
C LEU A 117 3.67 -35.25 -61.92
N LEU A 118 2.81 -34.68 -62.77
CA LEU A 118 1.39 -35.02 -62.80
C LEU A 118 1.13 -36.46 -63.30
N ARG A 119 1.92 -36.98 -64.26
CA ARG A 119 1.84 -38.39 -64.68
C ARG A 119 2.17 -39.36 -63.55
N VAL A 120 3.18 -39.05 -62.72
CA VAL A 120 3.56 -39.90 -61.57
C VAL A 120 2.60 -39.73 -60.39
N ALA A 121 2.21 -38.49 -60.07
CA ALA A 121 1.31 -38.17 -58.95
C ALA A 121 -0.14 -38.60 -59.19
N GLY A 122 -0.58 -38.70 -60.45
CA GLY A 122 -1.90 -39.21 -60.84
C GLY A 122 -2.08 -40.72 -60.69
N THR A 123 -1.03 -41.47 -60.34
CA THR A 123 -1.13 -42.92 -60.13
C THR A 123 -2.06 -43.25 -58.94
N PRO A 124 -2.91 -44.30 -59.04
CA PRO A 124 -3.89 -44.62 -58.00
C PRO A 124 -3.25 -45.01 -56.66
N GLY A 125 -1.97 -45.41 -56.65
CA GLY A 125 -1.16 -45.54 -55.45
C GLY A 125 -0.97 -44.18 -54.76
N TRP A 126 -0.28 -43.24 -55.43
CA TRP A 126 0.02 -41.92 -54.85
C TRP A 126 -1.22 -41.13 -54.43
N VAL A 127 -2.30 -41.18 -55.22
CA VAL A 127 -3.56 -40.52 -54.85
C VAL A 127 -4.10 -41.07 -53.52
N ARG A 128 -4.09 -42.40 -53.32
CA ARG A 128 -4.51 -43.03 -52.05
C ARG A 128 -3.57 -42.66 -50.91
N THR A 129 -2.25 -42.68 -51.11
CA THR A 129 -1.27 -42.30 -50.08
C THR A 129 -1.44 -40.85 -49.64
N ARG A 130 -1.69 -39.93 -50.58
CA ARG A 130 -1.92 -38.51 -50.28
C ARG A 130 -3.20 -38.30 -49.46
N TRP A 131 -4.31 -38.96 -49.83
CA TRP A 131 -5.55 -38.90 -49.05
C TRP A 131 -5.40 -39.52 -47.66
N ALA A 132 -4.66 -40.63 -47.53
CA ALA A 132 -4.36 -41.23 -46.23
C ALA A 132 -3.52 -40.30 -45.34
N LEU A 133 -2.45 -39.69 -45.88
CA LEU A 133 -1.63 -38.73 -45.14
C LEU A 133 -2.42 -37.47 -44.73
N LEU A 134 -3.31 -36.98 -45.60
CA LEU A 134 -4.17 -35.83 -45.30
C LEU A 134 -5.19 -36.16 -44.20
N LEU A 135 -5.78 -37.36 -44.20
CA LEU A 135 -6.64 -37.82 -43.10
C LEU A 135 -5.88 -37.98 -41.78
N VAL A 136 -4.67 -38.54 -41.81
CA VAL A 136 -3.81 -38.67 -40.63
C VAL A 136 -3.40 -37.29 -40.09
N PHE A 137 -3.11 -36.32 -40.97
CA PHE A 137 -2.84 -34.94 -40.57
C PHE A 137 -4.04 -34.30 -39.86
N TRP A 138 -5.24 -34.38 -40.43
CA TRP A 138 -6.45 -33.82 -39.80
C TRP A 138 -6.83 -34.52 -38.49
N LEU A 139 -6.66 -35.84 -38.40
CA LEU A 139 -6.83 -36.59 -37.15
C LEU A 139 -5.80 -36.19 -36.09
N GLY A 140 -4.54 -36.00 -36.47
CA GLY A 140 -3.48 -35.51 -35.58
C GLY A 140 -3.73 -34.08 -35.11
N TRP A 141 -4.15 -33.18 -36.02
CA TRP A 141 -4.53 -31.80 -35.71
C TRP A 141 -5.73 -31.74 -34.75
N LEU A 142 -6.78 -32.50 -35.03
CA LEU A 142 -7.95 -32.60 -34.15
C LEU A 142 -7.58 -33.21 -32.78
N GLY A 143 -6.69 -34.22 -32.77
CA GLY A 143 -6.14 -34.80 -31.55
C GLY A 143 -5.33 -33.79 -30.70
N MET A 144 -4.52 -32.94 -31.34
CA MET A 144 -3.82 -31.84 -30.65
C MET A 144 -4.79 -30.79 -30.11
N LEU A 145 -5.84 -30.43 -30.87
CA LEU A 145 -6.87 -29.50 -30.42
C LEU A 145 -7.64 -30.05 -29.21
N VAL A 146 -8.09 -31.31 -29.26
CA VAL A 146 -8.75 -31.98 -28.14
C VAL A 146 -7.80 -32.10 -26.94
N GLY A 147 -6.52 -32.41 -27.16
CA GLY A 147 -5.49 -32.44 -26.11
C GLY A 147 -5.31 -31.07 -25.43
N ALA A 148 -5.24 -29.99 -26.20
CA ALA A 148 -5.13 -28.63 -25.67
C ALA A 148 -6.37 -28.23 -24.84
N VAL A 149 -7.58 -28.55 -25.32
CA VAL A 149 -8.84 -28.32 -24.57
C VAL A 149 -8.87 -29.16 -23.29
N LEU A 150 -8.45 -30.43 -23.32
CA LEU A 150 -8.38 -31.27 -22.13
C LEU A 150 -7.39 -30.73 -21.09
N ILE A 151 -6.22 -30.23 -21.50
CA ILE A 151 -5.26 -29.58 -20.59
C ILE A 151 -5.89 -28.35 -19.92
N LEU A 152 -6.59 -27.50 -20.69
CA LEU A 152 -7.28 -26.32 -20.14
C LEU A 152 -8.42 -26.68 -19.17
N LEU A 153 -9.12 -27.80 -19.40
CA LEU A 153 -10.19 -28.29 -18.51
C LEU A 153 -9.65 -29.00 -17.25
N GLN A 154 -8.46 -29.60 -17.32
CA GLN A 154 -7.81 -30.27 -16.18
C GLN A 154 -6.96 -29.30 -15.33
N ALA A 155 -6.50 -28.19 -15.89
CA ALA A 155 -5.74 -27.18 -15.17
C ALA A 155 -6.55 -26.60 -14.01
N PRO A 156 -6.04 -26.60 -12.77
CA PRO A 156 -6.73 -25.99 -11.64
C PRO A 156 -6.85 -24.48 -11.87
N ARG A 157 -8.05 -23.93 -11.64
CA ARG A 157 -8.27 -22.48 -11.74
C ARG A 157 -7.50 -21.76 -10.63
N CYS A 158 -6.78 -20.72 -11.01
CA CYS A 158 -6.20 -19.80 -10.03
C CYS A 158 -7.30 -19.15 -9.19
N ARG A 159 -7.08 -19.03 -7.88
CA ARG A 159 -7.95 -18.27 -6.96
C ARG A 159 -7.96 -16.81 -7.40
N GLU A 160 -9.15 -16.27 -7.62
CA GLU A 160 -9.34 -14.86 -7.96
C GLU A 160 -8.74 -13.95 -6.88
N LEU A 161 -8.12 -12.85 -7.31
CA LEU A 161 -7.59 -11.86 -6.38
C LEU A 161 -8.76 -11.14 -5.71
N PRO A 162 -8.83 -11.09 -4.37
CA PRO A 162 -9.89 -10.39 -3.68
C PRO A 162 -9.82 -8.89 -4.01
N ALA A 163 -10.97 -8.27 -4.25
CA ALA A 163 -11.07 -6.83 -4.39
C ALA A 163 -10.61 -6.17 -3.08
N THR A 164 -9.41 -5.59 -3.08
CA THR A 164 -8.78 -5.00 -1.89
C THR A 164 -8.52 -3.52 -2.07
N SER A 165 -9.06 -2.73 -1.16
CA SER A 165 -8.81 -1.29 -1.04
C SER A 165 -7.32 -0.99 -0.79
N TRP A 166 -6.91 0.23 -1.08
CA TRP A 166 -5.51 0.68 -1.00
C TRP A 166 -4.87 0.45 0.38
N TRP A 167 -5.65 0.54 1.47
CA TRP A 167 -5.15 0.35 2.84
C TRP A 167 -4.70 -1.08 3.14
N ASN A 168 -5.22 -2.07 2.45
CA ASN A 168 -4.83 -3.48 2.61
C ASN A 168 -3.49 -3.82 1.90
N GLN A 169 -2.97 -2.93 1.07
CA GLN A 169 -1.80 -3.18 0.22
C GLN A 169 -0.44 -2.89 0.90
N GLY A 170 -0.43 -2.45 2.16
CA GLY A 170 0.80 -2.12 2.89
C GLY A 170 0.55 -1.46 4.25
N PRO A 171 1.61 -1.04 4.95
CA PRO A 171 1.47 -0.42 6.26
C PRO A 171 0.88 1.00 6.20
N LEU A 172 0.10 1.34 7.23
CA LEU A 172 -0.28 2.71 7.57
C LEU A 172 0.70 3.28 8.60
N TYR A 173 0.95 4.58 8.53
CA TYR A 173 1.92 5.27 9.36
C TYR A 173 1.28 6.48 10.05
N GLN A 174 1.27 6.52 11.38
CA GLN A 174 0.57 7.52 12.19
C GLN A 174 1.52 8.59 12.72
N ILE A 175 1.26 9.85 12.38
CA ILE A 175 1.94 11.01 12.99
C ILE A 175 1.05 11.52 14.13
N GLY A 176 1.39 11.16 15.37
CA GLY A 176 0.64 11.59 16.56
C GLY A 176 0.68 13.09 16.80
N ASN A 177 1.85 13.72 16.62
CA ASN A 177 2.09 15.15 16.74
C ASN A 177 3.04 15.64 15.62
N ILE A 178 2.65 16.67 14.89
CA ILE A 178 3.43 17.27 13.78
C ILE A 178 4.70 17.97 14.30
N HIS A 179 4.62 18.58 15.50
CA HIS A 179 5.74 19.25 16.14
C HIS A 179 6.87 18.28 16.50
N ALA A 180 6.53 17.10 17.00
CA ALA A 180 7.50 16.05 17.31
C ALA A 180 8.07 15.35 16.06
N PHE A 181 7.36 15.39 14.93
CA PHE A 181 7.78 14.74 13.68
C PHE A 181 8.73 15.62 12.82
N THR A 182 8.58 16.94 12.90
CA THR A 182 9.19 17.89 11.95
C THR A 182 10.04 18.93 12.63
N ASP A 183 11.22 19.20 12.06
CA ASP A 183 12.19 20.10 12.67
C ASP A 183 11.77 21.57 12.44
N THR A 184 10.95 21.83 11.42
CA THR A 184 10.21 23.08 11.20
C THR A 184 8.89 23.17 12.00
N HIS A 185 8.54 22.13 12.76
CA HIS A 185 7.37 22.04 13.64
C HIS A 185 6.01 22.27 12.96
N ASN A 186 5.90 22.07 11.65
CA ASN A 186 4.72 22.43 10.85
C ASN A 186 4.53 21.51 9.61
N LEU A 187 3.35 21.60 8.98
CA LEU A 187 2.95 20.79 7.83
C LEU A 187 3.94 20.80 6.65
N LYS A 188 4.66 21.92 6.43
CA LYS A 188 5.71 21.99 5.40
C LYS A 188 6.87 21.03 5.64
N GLY A 189 7.19 20.71 6.89
CA GLY A 189 8.18 19.68 7.23
C GLY A 189 7.68 18.26 6.92
N VAL A 190 6.36 18.02 6.98
CA VAL A 190 5.74 16.74 6.60
C VAL A 190 5.89 16.52 5.09
N GLU A 191 5.66 17.56 4.29
CA GLU A 191 5.84 17.56 2.84
C GLU A 191 7.28 17.16 2.46
N GLN A 192 8.29 17.74 3.12
CA GLN A 192 9.71 17.43 2.90
C GLN A 192 10.04 15.96 3.23
N LYS A 193 9.49 15.41 4.32
CA LYS A 193 9.73 14.03 4.76
C LYS A 193 8.94 12.98 3.95
N MET A 194 8.06 13.39 3.03
CA MET A 194 7.27 12.49 2.17
C MET A 194 8.13 11.54 1.32
N THR A 195 9.29 11.99 0.85
CA THR A 195 10.23 11.13 0.11
C THR A 195 10.79 10.02 1.01
N SER A 196 11.02 10.29 2.30
CA SER A 196 11.48 9.30 3.27
C SER A 196 10.39 8.29 3.63
N LEU A 197 9.14 8.72 3.77
CA LEU A 197 7.99 7.81 3.96
C LEU A 197 7.81 6.86 2.76
N SER A 198 7.98 7.37 1.54
CA SER A 198 7.97 6.54 0.32
C SER A 198 9.09 5.49 0.29
N GLN A 199 10.28 5.82 0.84
CA GLN A 199 11.36 4.84 1.02
C GLN A 199 11.07 3.77 2.09
N LEU A 200 10.11 3.98 2.99
CA LEU A 200 9.65 2.97 3.96
C LEU A 200 8.55 2.05 3.38
N LYS A 201 8.14 2.27 2.12
CA LYS A 201 7.06 1.55 1.43
C LYS A 201 5.70 1.60 2.14
N VAL A 202 5.47 2.67 2.90
CA VAL A 202 4.18 3.00 3.51
C VAL A 202 3.14 3.29 2.41
N LYS A 203 1.89 2.88 2.64
CA LYS A 203 0.76 3.09 1.71
C LYS A 203 -0.20 4.19 2.15
N GLY A 204 -0.34 4.41 3.46
CA GLY A 204 -1.16 5.50 3.99
C GLY A 204 -0.48 6.25 5.12
N LEU A 205 -0.68 7.55 5.15
CA LEU A 205 -0.25 8.45 6.21
C LEU A 205 -1.47 8.91 7.00
N VAL A 206 -1.56 8.53 8.27
CA VAL A 206 -2.54 9.10 9.20
C VAL A 206 -1.91 10.33 9.85
N VAL A 207 -2.41 11.50 9.47
CA VAL A 207 -2.03 12.78 10.10
C VAL A 207 -2.90 12.95 11.34
N GLY A 208 -2.28 13.16 12.49
CA GLY A 208 -2.96 13.42 13.75
C GLY A 208 -3.81 14.70 13.72
N PRO A 209 -4.59 14.98 14.79
CA PRO A 209 -5.48 16.13 14.86
C PRO A 209 -4.76 17.45 14.61
N ILE A 210 -5.06 18.05 13.46
CA ILE A 210 -4.59 19.38 13.08
C ILE A 210 -5.66 20.44 13.37
N HIS A 211 -6.87 20.03 13.74
CA HIS A 211 -8.02 20.89 13.93
C HIS A 211 -7.98 21.58 15.31
N VAL A 212 -8.60 22.76 15.43
CA VAL A 212 -8.60 23.51 16.69
C VAL A 212 -9.54 22.85 17.70
N ALA A 213 -9.00 22.13 18.69
CA ALA A 213 -9.78 21.55 19.79
C ALA A 213 -9.19 21.92 21.17
N PRO A 214 -9.74 22.92 21.86
CA PRO A 214 -9.39 23.18 23.26
C PRO A 214 -9.84 22.01 24.15
N PRO A 215 -9.03 21.62 25.14
CA PRO A 215 -9.27 20.40 25.92
C PRO A 215 -10.56 20.50 26.74
N ASP A 216 -11.42 19.49 26.59
CA ASP A 216 -12.71 19.37 27.28
C ASP A 216 -13.76 20.48 26.97
N GLU A 217 -13.53 21.33 25.95
CA GLU A 217 -14.46 22.39 25.52
C GLU A 217 -15.13 22.13 24.15
N ALA A 218 -16.32 21.53 24.14
CA ALA A 218 -17.03 21.21 22.89
C ALA A 218 -17.51 22.44 22.06
N ILE A 219 -17.62 23.63 22.67
CA ILE A 219 -18.15 24.85 22.03
C ILE A 219 -17.08 25.56 21.20
N SER A 220 -15.85 25.61 21.71
CA SER A 220 -14.70 26.31 21.09
C SER A 220 -14.00 25.46 20.02
N LEU A 221 -14.18 24.13 20.03
CA LEU A 221 -13.83 23.20 18.95
C LEU A 221 -14.17 23.75 17.55
N ARG A 222 -13.26 23.61 16.57
CA ARG A 222 -13.47 23.90 15.14
C ARG A 222 -12.80 22.79 14.32
N PHE A 223 -13.58 22.01 13.58
CA PHE A 223 -13.07 20.89 12.77
C PHE A 223 -12.50 21.29 11.41
N GLU A 224 -12.97 22.41 10.83
CA GLU A 224 -12.60 22.88 9.49
C GLU A 224 -11.39 23.84 9.53
N GLU A 225 -11.11 24.41 10.69
CA GLU A 225 -9.97 25.30 10.93
C GLU A 225 -8.75 24.49 11.39
N ILE A 226 -7.59 24.74 10.77
CA ILE A 226 -6.30 24.17 11.18
C ILE A 226 -5.71 25.04 12.29
N SER A 227 -5.17 24.40 13.34
CA SER A 227 -4.45 25.07 14.41
C SER A 227 -3.28 25.89 13.84
N PRO A 228 -3.13 27.18 14.23
CA PRO A 228 -2.06 28.04 13.72
C PRO A 228 -0.66 27.52 14.07
N GLU A 229 -0.56 26.65 15.09
CA GLU A 229 0.68 25.96 15.44
C GLU A 229 1.07 24.93 14.36
N ALA A 230 0.10 24.15 13.85
CA ALA A 230 0.35 23.09 12.87
C ALA A 230 0.61 23.64 11.45
N GLY A 231 -0.05 24.74 11.06
CA GLY A 231 0.15 25.40 9.77
C GLY A 231 -1.13 26.00 9.20
N ASN A 232 -1.28 25.96 7.87
CA ASN A 232 -2.46 26.47 7.16
C ASN A 232 -3.00 25.47 6.12
N LEU A 233 -4.18 25.77 5.55
CA LEU A 233 -4.86 24.89 4.62
C LEU A 233 -4.10 24.68 3.30
N GLU A 234 -3.34 25.68 2.85
CA GLU A 234 -2.51 25.60 1.64
C GLU A 234 -1.34 24.62 1.82
N GLN A 235 -0.66 24.67 2.97
CA GLN A 235 0.38 23.70 3.34
C GLN A 235 -0.20 22.28 3.43
N PHE A 236 -1.40 22.11 3.99
CA PHE A 236 -2.06 20.81 4.03
C PHE A 236 -2.37 20.26 2.63
N LYS A 237 -2.86 21.11 1.71
CA LYS A 237 -3.04 20.76 0.29
C LYS A 237 -1.71 20.38 -0.38
N GLY A 238 -0.61 21.07 -0.04
CA GLY A 238 0.75 20.70 -0.44
C GLY A 238 1.12 19.28 0.00
N VAL A 239 0.88 18.94 1.26
CA VAL A 239 1.11 17.58 1.81
C VAL A 239 0.28 16.52 1.08
N ILE A 240 -1.02 16.74 0.85
CA ILE A 240 -1.89 15.80 0.11
C ILE A 240 -1.35 15.58 -1.32
N GLN A 241 -1.01 16.66 -2.04
CA GLN A 241 -0.46 16.54 -3.38
C GLN A 241 0.89 15.82 -3.40
N ALA A 242 1.79 16.09 -2.45
CA ALA A 242 3.07 15.42 -2.34
C ALA A 242 2.91 13.92 -2.02
N ALA A 243 1.97 13.56 -1.14
CA ALA A 243 1.63 12.18 -0.82
C ALA A 243 1.08 11.43 -2.04
N ARG A 244 0.09 12.02 -2.73
CA ARG A 244 -0.52 11.43 -3.93
C ARG A 244 0.50 11.24 -5.06
N ARG A 245 1.42 12.18 -5.28
CA ARG A 245 2.56 12.03 -6.22
C ARG A 245 3.52 10.88 -5.87
N LYS A 246 3.51 10.39 -4.63
CA LYS A 246 4.31 9.24 -4.16
C LYS A 246 3.50 7.95 -3.98
N GLY A 247 2.21 7.95 -4.33
CA GLY A 247 1.32 6.80 -4.15
C GLY A 247 1.01 6.50 -2.68
N ILE A 248 1.01 7.54 -1.83
CA ILE A 248 0.64 7.47 -0.41
C ILE A 248 -0.70 8.20 -0.26
N SER A 249 -1.68 7.52 0.32
CA SER A 249 -2.98 8.12 0.66
C SER A 249 -2.94 8.83 2.01
N VAL A 250 -3.72 9.91 2.17
CA VAL A 250 -3.75 10.70 3.41
C VAL A 250 -5.05 10.47 4.17
N VAL A 251 -4.92 10.09 5.43
CA VAL A 251 -6.01 9.90 6.39
C VAL A 251 -5.90 10.99 7.45
N LEU A 252 -7.00 11.65 7.81
CA LEU A 252 -7.00 12.71 8.82
C LEU A 252 -7.67 12.25 10.11
N ASP A 253 -7.00 12.43 11.25
CA ASP A 253 -7.62 12.20 12.55
C ASP A 253 -8.50 13.38 12.99
N LEU A 254 -9.80 13.12 13.09
CA LEU A 254 -10.82 14.08 13.50
C LEU A 254 -11.40 13.76 14.90
N THR A 255 -10.61 13.10 15.75
CA THR A 255 -10.97 12.83 17.16
C THR A 255 -11.26 14.15 17.90
N PRO A 256 -12.52 14.43 18.31
CA PRO A 256 -12.94 15.77 18.72
C PRO A 256 -12.26 16.32 19.99
N ASN A 257 -11.99 15.44 20.96
CA ASN A 257 -11.41 15.82 22.25
C ASN A 257 -10.06 15.12 22.47
N TYR A 258 -9.13 15.26 21.52
CA TYR A 258 -7.85 14.53 21.53
C TYR A 258 -6.87 14.96 22.63
N GLN A 259 -7.10 16.10 23.29
CA GLN A 259 -6.30 16.57 24.44
C GLN A 259 -7.03 16.47 25.79
N GLY A 260 -8.34 16.21 25.79
CA GLY A 260 -9.17 16.29 26.99
C GLY A 260 -9.11 15.07 27.88
N SER A 261 -9.54 15.27 29.12
CA SER A 261 -9.61 14.25 30.17
C SER A 261 -10.97 13.54 30.23
N SER A 262 -12.02 14.12 29.64
CA SER A 262 -13.38 13.55 29.64
C SER A 262 -13.62 12.45 28.59
N GLY A 263 -12.59 12.07 27.82
CA GLY A 263 -12.66 11.08 26.75
C GLY A 263 -12.93 11.69 25.36
N PRO A 264 -12.84 10.89 24.28
CA PRO A 264 -12.70 11.39 22.91
C PRO A 264 -13.91 12.17 22.37
N TRP A 265 -15.11 11.96 22.92
CA TRP A 265 -16.36 12.61 22.51
C TRP A 265 -16.92 13.60 23.54
N PHE A 266 -16.09 14.07 24.48
CA PHE A 266 -16.50 14.87 25.62
C PHE A 266 -17.58 14.14 26.48
N SER A 267 -18.39 14.90 27.21
CA SER A 267 -19.54 14.36 27.94
C SER A 267 -20.67 13.91 27.00
N ARG A 268 -21.48 12.92 27.44
CA ARG A 268 -22.60 12.36 26.63
C ARG A 268 -23.55 13.41 26.04
N ASN A 269 -23.80 14.50 26.77
CA ASN A 269 -24.73 15.55 26.36
C ASN A 269 -24.26 16.35 25.13
N SER A 270 -22.95 16.40 24.86
CA SER A 270 -22.37 17.11 23.71
C SER A 270 -22.21 16.24 22.45
N ILE A 271 -22.27 14.90 22.57
CA ILE A 271 -21.97 13.96 21.47
C ILE A 271 -22.81 14.27 20.22
N THR A 272 -24.13 14.47 20.36
CA THR A 272 -25.02 14.73 19.22
C THR A 272 -24.66 16.01 18.47
N ASN A 273 -24.36 17.10 19.19
CA ASN A 273 -23.97 18.38 18.58
C ASN A 273 -22.61 18.27 17.88
N VAL A 274 -21.64 17.64 18.54
CA VAL A 274 -20.29 17.40 17.99
C VAL A 274 -20.35 16.49 16.75
N ALA A 275 -21.22 15.48 16.74
CA ALA A 275 -21.40 14.57 15.60
C ALA A 275 -22.03 15.25 14.38
N GLU A 276 -23.03 16.12 14.55
CA GLU A 276 -23.57 16.92 13.43
C GLU A 276 -22.51 17.86 12.84
N ARG A 277 -21.72 18.51 13.70
CA ARG A 277 -20.62 19.38 13.26
C ARG A 277 -19.50 18.61 12.57
N LEU A 278 -19.27 17.36 12.98
CA LEU A 278 -18.34 16.46 12.30
C LEU A 278 -18.84 16.11 10.89
N LYS A 279 -20.15 15.88 10.66
CA LYS A 279 -20.69 15.61 9.31
C LYS A 279 -20.34 16.71 8.30
N SER A 280 -20.50 17.98 8.66
CA SER A 280 -20.07 19.11 7.83
C SER A 280 -18.57 19.06 7.52
N ALA A 281 -17.76 18.82 8.55
CA ALA A 281 -16.31 18.75 8.41
C ALA A 281 -15.84 17.56 7.57
N LEU A 282 -16.50 16.39 7.64
CA LEU A 282 -16.20 15.24 6.78
C LEU A 282 -16.36 15.61 5.30
N VAL A 283 -17.49 16.23 4.94
CA VAL A 283 -17.73 16.72 3.57
C VAL A 283 -16.67 17.75 3.17
N PHE A 284 -16.32 18.68 4.05
CA PHE A 284 -15.26 19.65 3.79
C PHE A 284 -13.89 18.99 3.50
N TRP A 285 -13.44 18.07 4.36
CA TRP A 285 -12.12 17.43 4.24
C TRP A 285 -12.03 16.45 3.07
N LEU A 286 -13.08 15.69 2.78
CA LEU A 286 -13.16 14.84 1.59
C LEU A 286 -13.10 15.71 0.31
N ASN A 287 -13.77 16.86 0.28
CA ASN A 287 -13.67 17.82 -0.82
C ASN A 287 -12.28 18.48 -0.95
N GLN A 288 -11.49 18.56 0.13
CA GLN A 288 -10.06 18.97 0.03
C GLN A 288 -9.15 17.85 -0.51
N GLY A 289 -9.67 16.63 -0.72
CA GLY A 289 -8.94 15.50 -1.27
C GLY A 289 -8.27 14.60 -0.24
N VAL A 290 -8.75 14.58 1.00
CA VAL A 290 -8.37 13.58 2.02
C VAL A 290 -8.98 12.23 1.64
N ASP A 291 -8.20 11.15 1.71
CA ASP A 291 -8.61 9.81 1.25
C ASP A 291 -9.24 8.93 2.36
N GLY A 292 -9.32 9.43 3.61
CA GLY A 292 -9.96 8.76 4.74
C GLY A 292 -9.91 9.53 6.05
N VAL A 293 -10.64 9.05 7.07
CA VAL A 293 -10.74 9.70 8.38
C VAL A 293 -10.53 8.69 9.51
N GLN A 294 -9.75 9.09 10.52
CA GLN A 294 -9.61 8.36 11.78
C GLN A 294 -10.52 8.98 12.86
N LEU A 295 -11.26 8.13 13.58
CA LEU A 295 -12.10 8.52 14.72
C LEU A 295 -11.85 7.60 15.91
N SER A 296 -11.56 8.19 17.08
CA SER A 296 -11.39 7.46 18.33
C SER A 296 -12.71 7.28 19.06
N GLY A 297 -12.92 6.16 19.75
CA GLY A 297 -14.12 5.91 20.57
C GLY A 297 -15.40 5.70 19.75
N VAL A 298 -15.31 5.09 18.56
CA VAL A 298 -16.45 4.83 17.66
C VAL A 298 -17.60 4.08 18.34
N GLU A 299 -17.32 3.27 19.36
CA GLU A 299 -18.31 2.58 20.18
C GLU A 299 -19.25 3.53 20.94
N GLN A 300 -18.78 4.73 21.31
CA GLN A 300 -19.60 5.72 22.01
C GLN A 300 -20.57 6.39 21.06
N LEU A 301 -20.09 6.75 19.86
CA LEU A 301 -20.89 7.39 18.82
C LEU A 301 -21.95 6.44 18.25
N ALA A 302 -21.55 5.23 17.85
CA ALA A 302 -22.46 4.25 17.25
C ALA A 302 -23.55 3.78 18.23
N SER A 303 -23.27 3.72 19.54
CA SER A 303 -24.27 3.35 20.55
C SER A 303 -25.16 4.52 21.01
N THR A 304 -24.65 5.75 21.01
CA THR A 304 -25.41 6.92 21.49
C THR A 304 -26.27 7.55 20.39
N VAL A 305 -25.77 7.62 19.14
CA VAL A 305 -26.49 8.25 18.03
C VAL A 305 -26.36 7.42 16.72
N PRO A 306 -27.06 6.27 16.62
CA PRO A 306 -26.93 5.36 15.48
C PRO A 306 -27.26 5.98 14.12
N ALA A 307 -28.22 6.93 14.07
CA ALA A 307 -28.62 7.61 12.84
C ALA A 307 -27.48 8.49 12.27
N LEU A 308 -26.84 9.32 13.11
CA LEU A 308 -25.70 10.14 12.69
C LEU A 308 -24.49 9.28 12.33
N TRP A 309 -24.32 8.12 12.99
CA TRP A 309 -23.29 7.16 12.60
C TRP A 309 -23.53 6.60 11.20
N ALA A 310 -24.77 6.25 10.85
CA ALA A 310 -25.13 5.82 9.50
C ALA A 310 -24.85 6.92 8.45
N ASP A 311 -25.19 8.18 8.74
CA ASP A 311 -24.87 9.33 7.88
C ASP A 311 -23.36 9.51 7.68
N ILE A 312 -22.57 9.42 8.76
CA ILE A 312 -21.10 9.53 8.73
C ILE A 312 -20.51 8.44 7.82
N ARG A 313 -20.98 7.20 7.94
CA ARG A 313 -20.55 6.11 7.04
C ARG A 313 -20.98 6.37 5.60
N ALA A 314 -22.19 6.88 5.36
CA ALA A 314 -22.67 7.22 4.02
C ALA A 314 -21.79 8.29 3.34
N ILE A 315 -21.35 9.30 4.09
CA ILE A 315 -20.43 10.35 3.62
C ILE A 315 -19.05 9.76 3.27
N VAL A 316 -18.54 8.81 4.05
CA VAL A 316 -17.18 8.25 3.92
C VAL A 316 -17.12 7.02 2.99
N GLN A 317 -18.21 6.60 2.32
CA GLN A 317 -18.26 5.39 1.47
C GLN A 317 -17.14 5.24 0.43
N ASN A 318 -16.58 6.35 -0.09
CA ASN A 318 -15.51 6.35 -1.08
C ASN A 318 -14.09 6.50 -0.48
N GLY A 319 -13.97 6.63 0.84
CA GLY A 319 -12.72 6.77 1.57
C GLY A 319 -12.53 5.67 2.62
N LEU A 320 -11.47 5.76 3.41
CA LEU A 320 -11.23 4.86 4.56
C LEU A 320 -11.88 5.43 5.84
N LEU A 321 -12.73 4.67 6.52
CA LEU A 321 -13.16 4.95 7.90
C LEU A 321 -12.38 4.10 8.91
N LEU A 322 -11.41 4.73 9.58
CA LEU A 322 -10.51 4.09 10.55
C LEU A 322 -10.99 4.34 11.98
N GLY A 323 -11.55 3.34 12.63
CA GLY A 323 -11.92 3.40 14.05
C GLY A 323 -10.71 3.14 14.96
N VAL A 324 -10.71 3.76 16.15
CA VAL A 324 -9.81 3.40 17.27
C VAL A 324 -10.65 3.08 18.51
N THR A 325 -10.37 1.96 19.17
CA THR A 325 -11.02 1.57 20.44
C THR A 325 -9.99 1.18 21.50
N GLU A 326 -10.29 1.55 22.75
CA GLU A 326 -9.53 1.15 23.94
C GLU A 326 -9.75 -0.32 24.33
N SER A 327 -10.63 -1.05 23.62
CA SER A 327 -10.94 -2.44 23.93
C SER A 327 -9.74 -3.37 23.71
N SER A 328 -9.39 -4.11 24.76
CA SER A 328 -8.35 -5.14 24.77
C SER A 328 -8.86 -6.58 24.56
N SER A 329 -10.18 -6.79 24.60
CA SER A 329 -10.80 -8.10 24.39
C SER A 329 -11.10 -8.35 22.91
N ALA A 330 -10.64 -9.50 22.40
CA ALA A 330 -10.90 -9.96 21.03
C ALA A 330 -12.41 -10.07 20.74
N ASP A 331 -13.20 -10.56 21.68
CA ASP A 331 -14.65 -10.77 21.51
C ASP A 331 -15.38 -9.43 21.37
N ARG A 332 -14.96 -8.43 22.16
CA ARG A 332 -15.52 -7.09 22.10
C ARG A 332 -15.09 -6.36 20.83
N VAL A 333 -13.85 -6.52 20.38
CA VAL A 333 -13.38 -5.97 19.08
C VAL A 333 -14.11 -6.62 17.91
N SER A 334 -14.34 -7.93 17.96
CA SER A 334 -15.16 -8.67 16.98
C SER A 334 -16.60 -8.15 16.97
N ALA A 335 -17.21 -7.91 18.13
CA ALA A 335 -18.56 -7.34 18.22
C ALA A 335 -18.63 -5.88 17.71
N LEU A 336 -17.57 -5.08 17.93
CA LEU A 336 -17.48 -3.71 17.42
C LEU A 336 -17.31 -3.66 15.90
N LEU A 337 -16.46 -4.50 15.31
CA LEU A 337 -16.32 -4.60 13.85
C LEU A 337 -17.65 -4.93 13.16
N SER A 338 -18.44 -5.85 13.74
CA SER A 338 -19.76 -6.22 13.20
C SER A 338 -20.86 -5.17 13.44
N SER A 339 -20.79 -4.38 14.51
CA SER A 339 -21.85 -3.42 14.87
C SER A 339 -21.60 -2.00 14.36
N THR A 340 -20.34 -1.57 14.27
CA THR A 340 -19.98 -0.25 13.75
C THR A 340 -19.81 -0.27 12.23
N GLU A 341 -19.47 -1.41 11.64
CA GLU A 341 -19.13 -1.60 10.21
C GLU A 341 -18.05 -0.63 9.70
N VAL A 342 -17.08 -0.27 10.54
CA VAL A 342 -15.87 0.44 10.10
C VAL A 342 -15.04 -0.42 9.13
N ASP A 343 -14.26 0.24 8.26
CA ASP A 343 -13.36 -0.42 7.32
C ASP A 343 -12.16 -1.07 8.02
N LEU A 344 -11.63 -0.40 9.05
CA LEU A 344 -10.52 -0.85 9.87
C LEU A 344 -10.75 -0.42 11.33
N LEU A 345 -10.39 -1.27 12.30
CA LEU A 345 -10.47 -0.96 13.72
C LEU A 345 -9.13 -1.22 14.43
N ILE A 346 -8.47 -0.15 14.86
CA ILE A 346 -7.29 -0.20 15.74
C ILE A 346 -7.77 -0.50 17.16
N SER A 347 -7.09 -1.42 17.85
CA SER A 347 -7.50 -1.89 19.17
C SER A 347 -6.31 -2.29 20.06
N LYS A 348 -6.47 -2.21 21.38
CA LYS A 348 -5.43 -2.52 22.40
C LYS A 348 -5.29 -4.00 22.71
N VAL A 349 -5.56 -4.83 21.71
CA VAL A 349 -5.64 -6.28 21.82
C VAL A 349 -4.26 -6.93 21.98
N LEU A 350 -3.23 -6.38 21.33
CA LEU A 350 -1.84 -6.84 21.44
C LEU A 350 -1.06 -6.17 22.58
N THR A 351 -1.50 -5.02 23.09
CA THR A 351 -0.80 -4.27 24.17
C THR A 351 -1.21 -4.69 25.57
N ALA A 352 -2.47 -5.10 25.79
CA ALA A 352 -2.95 -5.43 27.13
C ALA A 352 -2.34 -6.71 27.71
N GLY A 353 -1.97 -6.71 28.98
CA GLY A 353 -1.69 -7.91 29.79
C GLY A 353 -0.33 -8.60 29.59
N GLY A 354 0.61 -7.96 28.89
CA GLY A 354 1.98 -8.45 28.72
C GLY A 354 2.19 -9.38 27.52
N PRO A 355 3.47 -9.64 27.16
CA PRO A 355 3.84 -10.33 25.92
C PRO A 355 3.74 -11.86 26.06
N GLU A 356 2.51 -12.39 26.08
CA GLU A 356 2.26 -13.83 26.10
C GLU A 356 1.94 -14.34 24.66
N PRO A 357 2.86 -15.06 23.99
CA PRO A 357 2.70 -15.47 22.59
C PRO A 357 1.49 -16.37 22.34
N ALA A 358 1.19 -17.29 23.27
CA ALA A 358 -0.01 -18.13 23.23
C ALA A 358 -1.30 -17.30 23.16
N ARG A 359 -1.36 -16.18 23.90
CA ARG A 359 -2.51 -15.27 23.85
C ARG A 359 -2.57 -14.51 22.53
N TYR A 360 -1.44 -14.03 21.99
CA TYR A 360 -1.41 -13.43 20.66
C TYR A 360 -1.93 -14.41 19.60
N ALA A 361 -1.46 -15.67 19.62
CA ALA A 361 -1.90 -16.73 18.71
C ALA A 361 -3.42 -16.95 18.75
N HIS A 362 -3.97 -17.21 19.95
CA HIS A 362 -5.42 -17.40 20.12
C HIS A 362 -6.24 -16.20 19.70
N THR A 363 -5.72 -14.99 19.95
CA THR A 363 -6.43 -13.76 19.64
C THR A 363 -6.46 -13.46 18.14
N VAL A 364 -5.31 -13.58 17.47
CA VAL A 364 -5.21 -13.46 16.01
C VAL A 364 -6.11 -14.49 15.35
N GLN A 365 -6.05 -15.76 15.78
CA GLN A 365 -6.86 -16.83 15.23
C GLN A 365 -8.36 -16.56 15.42
N ARG A 366 -8.81 -16.08 16.58
CA ARG A 366 -10.21 -15.75 16.84
C ARG A 366 -10.73 -14.56 16.02
N LEU A 367 -9.93 -13.50 15.89
CA LEU A 367 -10.30 -12.35 15.07
C LEU A 367 -10.35 -12.72 13.57
N TYR A 368 -9.37 -13.50 13.11
CA TYR A 368 -9.29 -13.97 11.72
C TYR A 368 -10.37 -15.01 11.35
N SER A 369 -10.82 -15.85 12.29
CA SER A 369 -11.94 -16.77 12.05
C SER A 369 -13.30 -16.06 11.99
N ASN A 370 -13.46 -14.95 12.71
CA ASN A 370 -14.72 -14.20 12.76
C ASN A 370 -14.83 -13.12 11.67
N HIS A 371 -13.71 -12.58 11.18
CA HIS A 371 -13.66 -11.42 10.28
C HIS A 371 -12.63 -11.61 9.17
N THR A 372 -12.93 -11.07 7.99
CA THR A 372 -11.97 -11.03 6.89
C THR A 372 -10.76 -10.18 7.24
N GLN A 373 -9.56 -10.64 6.86
CA GLN A 373 -8.30 -9.90 7.08
C GLN A 373 -8.34 -8.45 6.56
N THR A 374 -9.16 -8.18 5.54
CA THR A 374 -9.37 -6.85 4.94
C THR A 374 -9.95 -5.78 5.89
N LYS A 375 -10.50 -6.21 7.04
CA LYS A 375 -11.06 -5.34 8.09
C LYS A 375 -10.21 -5.27 9.37
N LEU A 376 -9.18 -6.11 9.48
CA LEU A 376 -8.36 -6.19 10.69
C LEU A 376 -7.21 -5.18 10.59
N ALA A 377 -7.00 -4.40 11.66
CA ALA A 377 -5.84 -3.55 11.82
C ALA A 377 -4.99 -4.01 13.01
N TRP A 378 -3.68 -4.08 12.83
CA TRP A 378 -2.72 -4.52 13.86
C TRP A 378 -1.80 -3.38 14.25
N ASN A 379 -1.70 -3.11 15.55
CA ASN A 379 -0.91 -2.02 16.10
C ASN A 379 -0.33 -2.43 17.46
N LEU A 380 0.80 -1.83 17.82
CA LEU A 380 1.41 -1.97 19.15
C LEU A 380 2.06 -0.63 19.54
N GLY A 381 1.29 0.24 20.18
CA GLY A 381 1.67 1.62 20.48
C GLY A 381 0.52 2.59 20.24
N GLY A 382 0.86 3.83 19.89
CA GLY A 382 -0.10 4.87 19.48
C GLY A 382 -0.01 6.12 20.35
N ARG A 383 -0.95 7.05 20.15
CA ARG A 383 -0.94 8.37 20.81
C ARG A 383 -0.88 8.28 22.34
N ASP A 384 -1.68 7.40 22.91
CA ASP A 384 -1.86 7.32 24.37
C ASP A 384 -0.90 6.31 25.02
N ASP A 385 -0.65 5.18 24.34
CA ASP A 385 0.19 4.10 24.86
C ASP A 385 1.70 4.42 24.73
N GLY A 386 2.10 5.17 23.71
CA GLY A 386 3.50 5.54 23.42
C GLY A 386 4.09 4.80 22.22
N HIS A 387 5.41 4.94 22.03
CA HIS A 387 6.15 4.29 20.96
C HIS A 387 6.41 2.80 21.25
N LEU A 388 6.56 2.00 20.18
CA LEU A 388 6.82 0.55 20.25
C LEU A 388 7.97 0.21 21.21
N ALA A 389 9.12 0.89 21.08
CA ALA A 389 10.31 0.61 21.89
C ALA A 389 10.19 1.02 23.37
N SER A 390 9.15 1.77 23.75
CA SER A 390 8.80 2.05 25.15
C SER A 390 7.99 0.92 25.78
N LEU A 391 7.23 0.17 24.98
CA LEU A 391 6.30 -0.87 25.42
C LEU A 391 6.93 -2.27 25.46
N VAL A 392 7.96 -2.52 24.65
CA VAL A 392 8.64 -3.82 24.52
C VAL A 392 10.13 -3.67 24.81
N PRO A 393 10.82 -4.71 25.31
CA PRO A 393 12.26 -4.61 25.55
C PRO A 393 13.01 -4.32 24.24
N PRO A 394 14.07 -3.47 24.22
CA PRO A 394 14.71 -3.01 22.98
C PRO A 394 15.13 -4.12 22.01
N ALA A 395 15.59 -5.27 22.52
CA ALA A 395 15.94 -6.45 21.71
C ALA A 395 14.77 -6.99 20.85
N HIS A 396 13.52 -6.79 21.28
CA HIS A 396 12.32 -7.31 20.64
C HIS A 396 11.72 -6.37 19.58
N VAL A 397 12.24 -5.15 19.40
CA VAL A 397 11.64 -4.17 18.45
C VAL A 397 11.57 -4.75 17.03
N LYS A 398 12.65 -5.38 16.54
CA LYS A 398 12.64 -6.08 15.23
C LYS A 398 11.64 -7.24 15.18
N LEU A 399 11.49 -7.97 16.28
CA LEU A 399 10.56 -9.09 16.40
C LEU A 399 9.11 -8.59 16.20
N TYR A 400 8.72 -7.52 16.88
CA TYR A 400 7.37 -6.94 16.75
C TYR A 400 7.12 -6.25 15.41
N GLN A 401 8.13 -5.58 14.83
CA GLN A 401 8.06 -5.07 13.45
C GLN A 401 7.75 -6.20 12.47
N LEU A 402 8.44 -7.35 12.59
CA LEU A 402 8.21 -8.52 11.74
C LEU A 402 6.84 -9.17 11.99
N LEU A 403 6.41 -9.27 13.25
CA LEU A 403 5.08 -9.80 13.62
C LEU A 403 3.98 -8.99 12.94
N LEU A 404 3.89 -7.69 13.25
CA LEU A 404 2.84 -6.82 12.72
C LEU A 404 2.82 -6.83 11.17
N LEU A 405 3.99 -6.77 10.52
CA LEU A 405 4.07 -6.82 9.06
C LEU A 405 3.76 -8.19 8.44
N THR A 406 3.71 -9.28 9.20
CA THR A 406 3.37 -10.63 8.67
C THR A 406 2.01 -11.17 9.12
N LEU A 407 1.33 -10.50 10.05
CA LEU A 407 -0.05 -10.81 10.45
C LEU A 407 -1.08 -10.52 9.33
N PRO A 408 -2.23 -11.24 9.30
CA PRO A 408 -3.28 -11.07 8.31
C PRO A 408 -4.12 -9.82 8.60
N GLY A 409 -4.00 -8.79 7.76
CA GLY A 409 -4.66 -7.49 7.95
C GLY A 409 -3.68 -6.31 8.00
N THR A 410 -4.20 -5.09 8.04
CA THR A 410 -3.42 -3.85 7.82
C THR A 410 -2.57 -3.50 9.05
N PRO A 411 -1.23 -3.47 8.95
CA PRO A 411 -0.38 -3.06 10.06
C PRO A 411 -0.30 -1.55 10.13
N VAL A 412 -0.41 -1.02 11.35
CA VAL A 412 -0.39 0.40 11.65
C VAL A 412 0.75 0.68 12.62
N PHE A 413 1.68 1.54 12.24
CA PHE A 413 2.83 1.95 13.04
C PHE A 413 2.77 3.44 13.37
N SER A 414 3.28 3.84 14.53
CA SER A 414 3.51 5.24 14.86
C SER A 414 4.83 5.73 14.26
N TYR A 415 4.94 7.04 14.03
CA TYR A 415 6.23 7.67 13.76
C TYR A 415 7.25 7.27 14.82
N GLY A 416 8.45 6.84 14.44
CA GLY A 416 9.51 6.48 15.37
C GLY A 416 9.59 4.97 15.66
N ASP A 417 8.53 4.20 15.42
CA ASP A 417 8.54 2.74 15.61
C ASP A 417 9.53 2.06 14.65
N GLU A 418 9.82 2.65 13.49
CA GLU A 418 10.76 2.11 12.50
C GLU A 418 12.23 2.27 12.94
N ILE A 419 12.53 3.27 13.77
CA ILE A 419 13.88 3.54 14.33
C ILE A 419 14.02 3.07 15.78
N GLY A 420 12.96 2.56 16.40
CA GLY A 420 12.96 2.19 17.83
C GLY A 420 13.04 3.41 18.75
N LEU A 421 12.34 4.51 18.41
CA LEU A 421 12.27 5.69 19.26
C LEU A 421 11.63 5.32 20.62
N MET A 422 12.29 5.71 21.71
CA MET A 422 11.78 5.51 23.07
C MET A 422 11.26 6.83 23.64
N ASP A 423 10.21 6.75 24.44
CA ASP A 423 9.63 7.89 25.15
C ASP A 423 10.52 8.32 26.33
N GLY A 424 10.74 9.63 26.48
CA GLY A 424 11.59 10.16 27.55
C GLY A 424 11.01 9.93 28.95
N VAL A 425 11.87 9.88 29.97
CA VAL A 425 11.51 9.55 31.37
C VAL A 425 10.37 10.41 31.95
N ARG A 426 10.19 11.66 31.48
CA ARG A 426 9.04 12.51 31.86
C ARG A 426 7.69 11.99 31.34
N ALA A 427 7.63 11.33 30.18
CA ALA A 427 6.39 10.76 29.64
C ALA A 427 5.86 9.58 30.47
N ALA A 428 6.75 8.83 31.14
CA ALA A 428 6.38 7.81 32.12
C ALA A 428 5.72 8.42 33.37
N GLN A 429 6.22 9.55 33.87
CA GLN A 429 5.59 10.29 34.97
C GLN A 429 4.25 10.93 34.59
N LEU A 430 4.00 11.17 33.30
CA LEU A 430 2.73 11.64 32.76
C LEU A 430 1.76 10.51 32.38
N ALA A 431 1.95 9.27 32.88
CA ALA A 431 1.02 8.15 32.63
C ALA A 431 -0.46 8.45 32.95
N ASN A 432 -0.75 9.38 33.87
CA ASN A 432 -2.12 9.79 34.21
C ASN A 432 -2.70 10.90 33.30
N ARG A 433 -1.97 11.37 32.27
CA ARG A 433 -2.43 12.41 31.31
C ARG A 433 -1.92 12.09 29.89
N PRO A 434 -2.53 11.14 29.16
CA PRO A 434 -2.00 10.64 27.89
C PRO A 434 -1.82 11.73 26.82
N ALA A 435 -2.75 12.69 26.75
CA ALA A 435 -2.69 13.89 25.89
C ALA A 435 -1.34 14.65 25.93
N LEU A 436 -0.64 14.61 27.07
CA LEU A 436 0.62 15.34 27.26
C LEU A 436 1.88 14.48 27.01
N ARG A 437 1.76 13.16 26.86
CA ARG A 437 2.91 12.27 26.53
C ARG A 437 3.54 12.68 25.19
N PHE A 438 2.71 12.88 24.17
CA PHE A 438 3.12 13.34 22.85
C PHE A 438 3.41 14.86 22.77
N CYS A 439 3.25 15.60 23.87
CA CYS A 439 3.41 17.06 23.93
C CYS A 439 4.72 17.50 24.62
N SER A 440 5.45 16.59 25.29
CA SER A 440 6.72 16.96 25.94
C SER A 440 7.84 17.16 24.91
N THR A 441 8.30 18.39 24.78
CA THR A 441 9.20 18.96 23.76
C THR A 441 10.66 18.48 23.80
N VAL A 442 10.91 17.20 24.09
CA VAL A 442 12.26 16.60 24.06
C VAL A 442 12.23 15.21 23.41
N THR A 443 11.83 15.16 22.14
CA THR A 443 12.09 14.03 21.24
C THR A 443 13.13 14.48 20.21
N GLN A 444 14.41 14.12 20.42
CA GLN A 444 15.42 14.30 19.37
C GLN A 444 15.05 13.41 18.18
N THR A 445 14.63 14.05 17.10
CA THR A 445 14.30 13.36 15.85
C THR A 445 15.57 12.80 15.22
N PHE A 446 15.47 11.65 14.54
CA PHE A 446 16.61 11.02 13.83
C PHE A 446 17.22 11.90 12.71
N TRP A 447 16.61 13.05 12.42
CA TRP A 447 16.99 13.97 11.35
C TRP A 447 18.07 14.98 11.78
N GLU A 448 18.44 15.01 13.07
CA GLU A 448 19.50 15.85 13.61
C GLU A 448 20.89 15.37 13.17
N SER A 449 21.49 16.04 12.16
CA SER A 449 22.92 15.87 11.82
C SER A 449 23.81 17.02 12.31
N SER A 450 23.23 18.05 12.94
CA SER A 450 23.92 19.32 13.22
C SER A 450 23.38 20.06 14.45
N GLY A 451 23.60 19.50 15.65
CA GLY A 451 23.28 20.14 16.92
C GLY A 451 24.15 19.61 18.07
N LYS A 452 24.89 20.49 18.75
CA LYS A 452 25.87 20.15 19.82
C LYS A 452 25.22 19.50 21.06
N GLY A 453 24.89 18.21 20.98
CA GLY A 453 24.58 17.34 22.12
C GLY A 453 25.79 16.49 22.50
N LEU A 454 26.26 16.59 23.74
CA LEU A 454 27.37 15.80 24.26
C LEU A 454 26.91 14.34 24.43
N PHE A 455 27.53 13.39 23.70
CA PHE A 455 27.25 11.94 23.69
C PHE A 455 26.01 11.40 22.95
N VAL A 456 25.75 11.81 21.70
CA VAL A 456 25.11 10.87 20.75
C VAL A 456 26.19 9.87 20.31
N ILE A 457 26.21 8.68 20.91
CA ILE A 457 27.18 7.63 20.62
C ILE A 457 26.91 7.10 19.20
N LYS A 458 27.96 6.98 18.36
CA LYS A 458 27.84 6.51 16.96
C LYS A 458 27.12 5.15 16.82
N GLU A 459 27.23 4.33 17.86
CA GLU A 459 26.64 3.00 18.01
C GLU A 459 25.10 3.03 17.98
N ASP A 460 24.47 4.02 18.63
CA ASP A 460 23.01 4.25 18.60
C ASP A 460 22.52 4.60 17.18
N GLN A 461 23.30 5.40 16.43
CA GLN A 461 22.95 5.71 15.04
C GLN A 461 22.99 4.48 14.12
N THR A 462 23.96 3.58 14.32
CA THR A 462 24.04 2.32 13.55
C THR A 462 22.88 1.38 13.87
N ASP A 463 22.45 1.32 15.12
CA ASP A 463 21.34 0.46 15.54
C ASP A 463 19.98 0.98 15.04
N ARG A 464 19.72 2.30 15.13
CA ARG A 464 18.54 2.93 14.53
C ARG A 464 18.48 2.75 13.01
N LEU A 465 19.63 2.83 12.32
CA LEU A 465 19.72 2.52 10.89
C LEU A 465 19.45 1.03 10.61
N SER A 466 19.93 0.13 11.46
CA SER A 466 19.66 -1.32 11.39
C SER A 466 18.17 -1.62 11.52
N LEU A 467 17.49 -1.00 12.49
CA LEU A 467 16.03 -1.07 12.69
C LEU A 467 15.28 -0.55 11.46
N ARG A 468 15.60 0.65 10.98
CA ARG A 468 14.91 1.26 9.83
C ARG A 468 15.10 0.48 8.54
N ASN A 469 16.29 -0.06 8.31
CA ASN A 469 16.58 -0.89 7.14
C ASN A 469 15.86 -2.25 7.24
N PHE A 470 15.77 -2.84 8.44
CA PHE A 470 15.00 -4.06 8.66
C PHE A 470 13.50 -3.82 8.39
N PHE A 471 12.91 -2.76 8.97
CA PHE A 471 11.53 -2.36 8.71
C PHE A 471 11.24 -2.19 7.21
N ARG A 472 12.11 -1.46 6.49
CA ARG A 472 12.02 -1.28 5.02
C ARG A 472 12.05 -2.62 4.27
N SER A 473 12.96 -3.52 4.62
CA SER A 473 13.07 -4.83 3.96
C SER A 473 11.82 -5.68 4.15
N VAL A 474 11.25 -5.69 5.37
CA VAL A 474 10.01 -6.41 5.65
C VAL A 474 8.80 -5.76 4.95
N SER A 475 8.68 -4.43 4.96
CA SER A 475 7.58 -3.72 4.29
C SER A 475 7.63 -3.85 2.78
N GLU A 476 8.83 -3.83 2.17
CA GLU A 476 9.04 -4.08 0.76
C GLU A 476 8.73 -5.54 0.38
N LEU A 477 9.12 -6.51 1.21
CA LEU A 477 8.76 -7.92 1.01
C LEU A 477 7.24 -8.11 1.06
N ARG A 478 6.57 -7.54 2.06
CA ARG A 478 5.09 -7.56 2.17
C ARG A 478 4.45 -6.98 0.92
N GLY A 479 4.89 -5.81 0.45
CA GLY A 479 4.35 -5.16 -0.75
C GLY A 479 4.56 -5.92 -2.07
N LYS A 480 5.48 -6.90 -2.11
CA LYS A 480 5.74 -7.75 -3.29
C LYS A 480 5.04 -9.12 -3.22
N GLN A 481 4.84 -9.66 -2.02
CA GLN A 481 4.42 -11.06 -1.84
C GLN A 481 2.92 -11.20 -1.58
N ARG A 482 2.21 -11.82 -2.53
CA ARG A 482 0.74 -12.06 -2.45
C ARG A 482 0.35 -12.87 -1.21
N SER A 483 1.19 -13.81 -0.79
CA SER A 483 1.00 -14.60 0.43
C SER A 483 1.09 -13.78 1.73
N LEU A 484 1.85 -12.69 1.77
CA LEU A 484 1.86 -11.80 2.94
C LEU A 484 0.71 -10.79 2.92
N LEU A 485 0.25 -10.37 1.73
CA LEU A 485 -0.88 -9.44 1.57
C LEU A 485 -2.25 -10.11 1.78
N HIS A 486 -2.48 -11.26 1.15
CA HIS A 486 -3.80 -11.91 1.08
C HIS A 486 -3.78 -13.36 1.56
N GLY A 487 -2.60 -13.93 1.83
CA GLY A 487 -2.48 -15.34 2.20
C GLY A 487 -3.24 -15.70 3.47
N ASP A 488 -3.81 -16.90 3.50
CA ASP A 488 -4.53 -17.40 4.66
C ASP A 488 -3.55 -17.64 5.82
N PHE A 489 -4.03 -17.47 7.05
CA PHE A 489 -3.24 -17.64 8.28
C PHE A 489 -3.47 -19.04 8.87
N LEU A 490 -2.41 -19.84 8.97
CA LEU A 490 -2.42 -21.18 9.55
C LEU A 490 -1.46 -21.24 10.75
N LEU A 491 -2.00 -21.36 11.96
CA LEU A 491 -1.20 -21.55 13.16
C LEU A 491 -0.57 -22.95 13.15
N LEU A 492 0.74 -23.06 13.38
CA LEU A 492 1.45 -24.33 13.42
C LEU A 492 1.81 -24.72 14.86
N SER A 493 2.56 -23.87 15.56
CA SER A 493 2.93 -24.08 16.96
C SER A 493 2.67 -22.82 17.78
N ASN A 494 2.19 -23.01 19.01
CA ASN A 494 2.09 -21.99 20.03
C ASN A 494 2.61 -22.53 21.36
N SER A 495 3.39 -21.70 22.05
CA SER A 495 3.96 -21.98 23.38
C SER A 495 3.82 -20.72 24.25
N SER A 496 4.22 -20.81 25.51
CA SER A 496 4.36 -19.66 26.43
C SER A 496 5.44 -18.65 25.99
N SER A 497 6.31 -19.06 25.08
CA SER A 497 7.57 -18.37 24.74
C SER A 497 7.81 -18.28 23.23
N SER A 498 7.24 -19.18 22.43
CA SER A 498 7.42 -19.25 20.98
C SER A 498 6.10 -19.33 20.20
N LEU A 499 6.14 -18.87 18.95
CA LEU A 499 5.01 -18.87 18.02
C LEU A 499 5.50 -19.18 16.60
N ALA A 500 4.80 -20.07 15.89
CA ALA A 500 4.99 -20.27 14.46
C ALA A 500 3.66 -20.33 13.71
N TYR A 501 3.58 -19.62 12.59
CA TYR A 501 2.44 -19.70 11.68
C TYR A 501 2.88 -19.59 10.21
N LEU A 502 2.08 -20.16 9.34
CA LEU A 502 2.26 -20.16 7.90
C LEU A 502 1.28 -19.18 7.24
N ARG A 503 1.78 -18.36 6.31
CA ARG A 503 0.99 -17.57 5.36
C ARG A 503 1.01 -18.27 4.00
N VAL A 504 -0.16 -18.69 3.51
CA VAL A 504 -0.30 -19.46 2.26
C VAL A 504 -1.19 -18.70 1.29
N TRP A 505 -0.76 -18.54 0.04
CA TRP A 505 -1.62 -18.07 -1.04
C TRP A 505 -1.49 -18.97 -2.27
N ASP A 506 -2.58 -19.08 -3.02
CA ASP A 506 -2.75 -20.01 -4.13
C ASP A 506 -1.60 -19.96 -5.14
N GLN A 507 -1.03 -21.12 -5.48
CA GLN A 507 0.13 -21.34 -6.36
C GLN A 507 1.39 -20.48 -6.11
N ASN A 508 1.41 -19.68 -5.03
CA ASN A 508 2.50 -18.77 -4.68
C ASN A 508 3.37 -19.36 -3.55
N ASP A 509 4.58 -18.81 -3.42
CA ASP A 509 5.50 -19.10 -2.32
C ASP A 509 4.83 -18.87 -0.95
N ARG A 510 5.02 -19.83 -0.05
CA ARG A 510 4.48 -19.81 1.31
C ARG A 510 5.52 -19.20 2.26
N TYR A 511 5.06 -18.54 3.32
CA TYR A 511 5.95 -17.91 4.29
C TYR A 511 5.66 -18.40 5.70
N LEU A 512 6.65 -19.04 6.31
CA LEU A 512 6.64 -19.43 7.72
C LEU A 512 7.25 -18.30 8.54
N ALA A 513 6.45 -17.71 9.43
CA ALA A 513 6.93 -16.73 10.41
C ALA A 513 7.10 -17.44 11.76
N ALA A 514 8.32 -17.38 12.31
CA ALA A 514 8.72 -18.05 13.55
C ALA A 514 9.32 -17.02 14.52
N PHE A 515 8.92 -17.07 15.78
CA PHE A 515 9.23 -16.06 16.80
C PHE A 515 9.57 -16.71 18.14
N ASN A 516 10.59 -16.19 18.84
CA ASN A 516 10.95 -16.58 20.20
C ASN A 516 11.05 -15.33 21.11
N TRP A 517 10.21 -15.25 22.13
CA TRP A 517 10.23 -14.27 23.23
C TRP A 517 10.86 -14.83 24.51
N GLY A 518 11.15 -16.13 24.54
CA GLY A 518 11.79 -16.79 25.68
C GLY A 518 13.22 -16.30 25.92
N PRO A 519 13.76 -16.49 27.14
CA PRO A 519 15.14 -16.14 27.48
C PRO A 519 16.17 -17.18 26.98
N GLU A 520 15.72 -18.35 26.54
CA GLU A 520 16.56 -19.47 26.07
C GLU A 520 16.36 -19.74 24.57
N GLU A 521 17.28 -20.50 23.97
CA GLU A 521 17.15 -21.01 22.60
C GLU A 521 16.10 -22.12 22.52
N GLU A 522 14.94 -21.81 21.94
CA GLU A 522 13.88 -22.81 21.70
C GLU A 522 13.93 -23.35 20.26
N ALA A 523 13.68 -24.65 20.13
CA ALA A 523 13.33 -25.28 18.86
C ALA A 523 11.84 -25.02 18.58
N VAL A 524 11.55 -24.21 17.56
CA VAL A 524 10.22 -23.60 17.38
C VAL A 524 9.20 -24.54 16.71
N LEU A 525 9.66 -25.57 16.02
CA LEU A 525 8.83 -26.49 15.23
C LEU A 525 8.71 -27.89 15.86
N GLN A 526 8.05 -27.98 17.01
CA GLN A 526 7.65 -29.25 17.62
C GLN A 526 6.31 -29.75 17.04
N THR A 527 6.21 -29.99 15.73
CA THR A 527 4.95 -30.39 15.09
C THR A 527 5.10 -31.51 14.04
N SER A 528 4.20 -32.49 14.12
CA SER A 528 4.21 -33.73 13.34
C SER A 528 3.28 -33.73 12.10
N GLU A 529 2.58 -32.63 11.80
CA GLU A 529 1.34 -32.68 11.00
C GLU A 529 1.26 -31.74 9.77
N ALA A 530 2.36 -31.16 9.30
CA ALA A 530 2.37 -30.42 8.04
C ALA A 530 3.42 -30.97 7.08
N ALA A 531 3.04 -31.15 5.81
CA ALA A 531 3.93 -31.55 4.71
C ALA A 531 4.87 -30.41 4.28
N LEU A 532 5.64 -29.89 5.24
CA LEU A 532 6.69 -28.91 5.03
C LEU A 532 7.93 -29.60 4.45
N PRO A 533 8.62 -28.99 3.46
CA PRO A 533 9.91 -29.50 2.99
C PRO A 533 10.95 -29.44 4.11
N ARG A 534 11.86 -30.43 4.18
CA ARG A 534 12.92 -30.45 5.21
C ARG A 534 13.80 -29.19 5.16
N HIS A 535 14.13 -28.74 3.96
CA HIS A 535 14.93 -27.54 3.75
C HIS A 535 14.11 -26.39 3.17
N ALA A 536 14.35 -25.19 3.67
CA ALA A 536 13.68 -23.97 3.24
C ALA A 536 14.65 -22.78 3.28
N ALA A 537 14.36 -21.73 2.50
CA ALA A 537 15.25 -20.58 2.37
C ALA A 537 14.87 -19.48 3.37
N VAL A 538 15.83 -18.93 4.12
CA VAL A 538 15.57 -17.77 5.00
C VAL A 538 15.25 -16.55 4.14
N ALA A 539 14.07 -15.95 4.30
CA ALA A 539 13.72 -14.70 3.63
C ALA A 539 14.31 -13.50 4.38
N LEU A 540 14.04 -13.42 5.69
CA LEU A 540 14.52 -12.37 6.59
C LEU A 540 14.71 -12.95 8.00
N SER A 541 15.65 -12.39 8.76
CA SER A 541 15.91 -12.74 10.17
C SER A 541 16.22 -11.47 10.96
N THR A 542 15.81 -11.40 12.23
CA THR A 542 16.22 -10.32 13.13
C THR A 542 17.72 -10.36 13.45
N ASN A 543 18.33 -11.56 13.38
CA ASN A 543 19.76 -11.81 13.50
C ASN A 543 20.31 -12.34 12.16
N SER A 544 20.84 -11.43 11.34
CA SER A 544 21.43 -11.73 10.03
C SER A 544 22.76 -12.50 10.09
N SER A 545 23.41 -12.55 11.25
CA SER A 545 24.70 -13.26 11.41
C SER A 545 24.49 -14.76 11.66
N ALA A 546 23.45 -15.12 12.42
CA ALA A 546 23.07 -16.52 12.65
C ALA A 546 22.25 -17.11 11.49
N LEU A 547 21.33 -16.32 10.93
CA LEU A 547 20.43 -16.73 9.85
C LEU A 547 20.47 -15.70 8.71
N PRO A 548 21.51 -15.72 7.85
CA PRO A 548 21.62 -14.79 6.73
C PRO A 548 20.53 -15.04 5.68
N ALA A 549 20.01 -13.96 5.09
CA ALA A 549 18.98 -14.06 4.05
C ALA A 549 19.48 -14.84 2.83
N GLY A 550 18.66 -15.78 2.34
CA GLY A 550 18.98 -16.68 1.24
C GLY A 550 19.67 -17.99 1.64
N SER A 551 20.05 -18.20 2.91
CA SER A 551 20.57 -19.50 3.35
C SER A 551 19.48 -20.58 3.38
N SER A 552 19.88 -21.82 3.13
CA SER A 552 19.03 -23.00 3.31
C SER A 552 19.16 -23.50 4.75
N VAL A 553 18.03 -23.72 5.42
CA VAL A 553 17.95 -24.17 6.81
C VAL A 553 17.07 -25.40 6.91
N ASP A 554 17.44 -26.35 7.78
CA ASP A 554 16.57 -27.49 8.12
C ASP A 554 15.48 -27.04 9.11
N LEU A 555 14.22 -27.26 8.76
CA LEU A 555 13.08 -26.87 9.58
C LEU A 555 12.95 -27.71 10.86
N THR A 556 13.43 -28.96 10.85
CA THR A 556 13.34 -29.86 12.01
C THR A 556 14.33 -29.48 13.12
N GLU A 557 15.42 -28.79 12.77
CA GLU A 557 16.45 -28.31 13.69
C GLU A 557 16.42 -26.78 13.89
N LEU A 558 15.36 -26.10 13.42
CA LEU A 558 15.25 -24.64 13.50
C LEU A 558 15.19 -24.15 14.96
N ARG A 559 16.30 -23.56 15.42
CA ARG A 559 16.43 -22.89 16.71
C ARG A 559 16.48 -21.37 16.52
N LEU A 560 15.77 -20.66 17.40
CA LEU A 560 15.84 -19.19 17.47
C LEU A 560 16.36 -18.78 18.85
N GLY A 561 17.32 -17.86 18.87
CA GLY A 561 17.80 -17.26 20.12
C GLY A 561 16.77 -16.36 20.81
N PRO A 562 17.07 -15.89 22.03
CA PRO A 562 16.16 -15.03 22.79
C PRO A 562 15.85 -13.73 22.04
N GLY A 563 14.57 -13.37 21.96
CA GLY A 563 14.09 -12.21 21.21
C GLY A 563 14.28 -12.27 19.69
N GLN A 564 14.62 -13.44 19.13
CA GLN A 564 14.84 -13.60 17.69
C GLN A 564 13.56 -14.01 16.96
N ALA A 565 13.47 -13.61 15.69
CA ALA A 565 12.45 -14.07 14.78
C ALA A 565 13.00 -14.24 13.36
N ALA A 566 12.45 -15.22 12.65
CA ALA A 566 12.80 -15.55 11.29
C ALA A 566 11.54 -15.67 10.43
N LEU A 567 11.65 -15.18 9.20
CA LEU A 567 10.67 -15.37 8.14
C LEU A 567 11.31 -16.27 7.09
N ILE A 568 10.74 -17.45 6.90
CA ILE A 568 11.29 -18.51 6.05
C ILE A 568 10.39 -18.66 4.83
N LYS A 569 11.02 -18.64 3.65
CA LYS A 569 10.39 -18.85 2.35
C LYS A 569 10.32 -20.34 2.03
N LEU A 570 9.12 -20.81 1.71
CA LEU A 570 8.81 -22.18 1.37
C LEU A 570 8.26 -22.22 -0.06
N PRO A 571 8.75 -23.11 -0.95
CA PRO A 571 8.15 -23.27 -2.27
C PRO A 571 6.71 -23.77 -2.16
N HIS A 572 5.90 -23.50 -3.18
CA HIS A 572 4.58 -24.09 -3.27
C HIS A 572 4.69 -25.60 -3.56
N THR A 573 4.31 -26.45 -2.61
CA THR A 573 4.08 -27.88 -2.87
C THR A 573 2.66 -28.07 -3.38
N GLY A 574 2.52 -28.36 -4.68
CA GLY A 574 1.21 -28.58 -5.33
C GLY A 574 0.47 -29.82 -4.86
#